data_AF-A0AA44XZ04-F1
#
_entry.id   AF-A0AA44XZ04-F1
#
_cell.length_a   1.000
_cell.length_b   1.000
_cell.length_c   1.000
_cell.angle_alpha   90.00
_cell.angle_beta   90.00
_cell.angle_gamma   90.00
#
_symmetry.space_group_name_H-M   'P 1'
#
loop_
_entity.id
_entity.type
_entity.pdbx_description
1 polymer ?
#
loop_
_entity_poly.entity_id
_entity_poly.type
_entity_poly.pdbx_seq_one_letter_code
_entity_poly.pdbx_strand_id
1 'polypeptide(L)'
;MTQTKSPKTDEGYAIRALQIRNRVARELGYFSPYSVPALTIVDHLIGRKPTIAKNTWKQYKNALRSHFQTLAIETDDSVALEELRVAIAVLDAESSTGAMKRGTRTSATKQKGFKQADFDRFLAYLNANVGRHRFANALRTWLLASRITGLRPSEWEHAGLAEIGGRPCLIVKNGKATNLRANGTFRTLDLSATSTADVQAVHEILAMLEDYEREMSFGRLQAALTHYMKRATRACFGSRKTYPTLYSARHQFAADAKSSGWTQAEVAALLGHASDDTAARHYARARSGQSAIRVAPVGQEIQTVRAKARPYTARRRNTPNV
;
A
#
# COMPACT_ATOMS: atom_id res chain seq x y z
N MET A 1 -13.68 21.18 -5.87
CA MET A 1 -13.05 20.29 -6.86
C MET A 1 -13.54 18.87 -6.65
N THR A 2 -14.30 18.34 -7.61
CA THR A 2 -14.85 16.97 -7.65
C THR A 2 -13.71 15.96 -7.77
N GLN A 3 -13.71 14.88 -6.98
CA GLN A 3 -12.72 13.82 -7.12
C GLN A 3 -12.98 13.06 -8.42
N THR A 4 -12.18 13.31 -9.46
CA THR A 4 -12.20 12.54 -10.70
C THR A 4 -11.44 11.22 -10.53
N LYS A 5 -11.96 10.14 -11.12
CA LYS A 5 -11.25 8.85 -11.20
C LYS A 5 -10.01 9.07 -12.08
N SER A 6 -8.87 8.52 -11.70
CA SER A 6 -7.70 8.56 -12.58
C SER A 6 -7.85 7.52 -13.69
N PRO A 7 -7.23 7.70 -14.87
CA PRO A 7 -7.28 6.70 -15.95
C PRO A 7 -6.85 5.29 -15.49
N LYS A 8 -5.82 5.22 -14.63
CA LYS A 8 -5.36 3.97 -14.00
C LYS A 8 -6.41 3.32 -13.09
N THR A 9 -7.27 4.12 -12.47
CA THR A 9 -8.39 3.61 -11.66
C THR A 9 -9.45 2.99 -12.56
N ASP A 10 -9.76 3.62 -13.70
CA ASP A 10 -10.75 3.13 -14.65
C ASP A 10 -10.27 1.85 -15.33
N GLU A 11 -9.03 1.81 -15.80
CA GLU A 11 -8.39 0.59 -16.30
C GLU A 11 -8.43 -0.54 -15.25
N GLY A 12 -8.09 -0.21 -13.99
CA GLY A 12 -8.15 -1.15 -12.88
C GLY A 12 -9.56 -1.66 -12.56
N TYR A 13 -10.59 -0.84 -12.81
CA TYR A 13 -11.99 -1.26 -12.70
C TYR A 13 -12.41 -2.15 -13.86
N ALA A 14 -12.05 -1.82 -15.10
CA ALA A 14 -12.33 -2.63 -16.27
C ALA A 14 -11.75 -4.05 -16.13
N ILE A 15 -10.45 -4.15 -15.79
CA ILE A 15 -9.78 -5.44 -15.54
C ILE A 15 -10.51 -6.24 -14.46
N ARG A 16 -10.90 -5.57 -13.38
CA ARG A 16 -11.55 -6.24 -12.24
C ARG A 16 -12.98 -6.68 -12.56
N ALA A 17 -13.74 -5.86 -13.29
CA ALA A 17 -15.07 -6.23 -13.76
C ALA A 17 -14.98 -7.48 -14.65
N LEU A 18 -14.03 -7.50 -15.59
CA LEU A 18 -13.79 -8.66 -16.44
C LEU A 18 -13.38 -9.91 -15.64
N GLN A 19 -12.54 -9.77 -14.60
CA GLN A 19 -12.20 -10.88 -13.70
C GLN A 19 -13.42 -11.43 -12.95
N ILE A 20 -14.35 -10.56 -12.56
CA ILE A 20 -15.61 -10.97 -11.91
C ILE A 20 -16.46 -11.72 -12.93
N ARG A 21 -16.71 -11.14 -14.11
CA ARG A 21 -17.49 -11.76 -15.19
C ARG A 21 -16.97 -13.14 -15.60
N ASN A 22 -15.65 -13.26 -15.82
CA ASN A 22 -15.00 -14.54 -16.12
C ASN A 22 -15.24 -15.58 -15.03
N ARG A 23 -15.21 -15.15 -13.77
CA ARG A 23 -15.48 -16.05 -12.67
C ARG A 23 -16.93 -16.51 -12.65
N VAL A 24 -17.88 -15.59 -12.80
CA VAL A 24 -19.31 -15.92 -12.83
C VAL A 24 -19.61 -16.85 -13.99
N ALA A 25 -19.11 -16.53 -15.19
CA ALA A 25 -19.30 -17.37 -16.38
C ALA A 25 -18.83 -18.81 -16.14
N ARG A 26 -17.61 -18.97 -15.63
CA ARG A 26 -17.06 -20.30 -15.30
C ARG A 26 -17.85 -21.01 -14.20
N GLU A 27 -18.25 -20.31 -13.14
CA GLU A 27 -18.97 -20.91 -12.00
C GLU A 27 -20.41 -21.31 -12.37
N LEU A 28 -21.02 -20.63 -13.35
CA LEU A 28 -22.40 -20.89 -13.81
C LEU A 28 -22.48 -21.62 -15.17
N GLY A 29 -21.34 -21.99 -15.76
CA GLY A 29 -21.30 -22.77 -17.02
C GLY A 29 -21.56 -21.97 -18.29
N TYR A 30 -21.41 -20.64 -18.28
CA TYR A 30 -21.50 -19.84 -19.51
C TYR A 30 -20.22 -19.96 -20.34
N PHE A 31 -20.38 -20.06 -21.67
CA PHE A 31 -19.29 -20.15 -22.63
C PHE A 31 -18.41 -18.89 -22.66
N SER A 32 -18.99 -17.71 -22.36
CA SER A 32 -18.30 -16.43 -22.42
C SER A 32 -18.61 -15.54 -21.21
N PRO A 33 -17.64 -14.74 -20.71
CA PRO A 33 -17.93 -13.68 -19.73
C PRO A 33 -18.89 -12.61 -20.25
N TYR A 34 -19.05 -12.49 -21.57
CA TYR A 34 -19.91 -11.50 -22.21
C TYR A 34 -21.37 -11.96 -22.31
N SER A 35 -21.63 -13.26 -22.26
CA SER A 35 -22.98 -13.83 -22.34
C SER A 35 -23.70 -13.91 -20.98
N VAL A 36 -23.05 -13.54 -19.88
CA VAL A 36 -23.69 -13.55 -18.56
C VAL A 36 -24.53 -12.28 -18.39
N PRO A 37 -25.83 -12.39 -18.06
CA PRO A 37 -26.69 -11.24 -17.78
C PRO A 37 -26.13 -10.37 -16.64
N ALA A 38 -26.33 -9.06 -16.74
CA ALA A 38 -25.82 -8.08 -15.78
C ALA A 38 -26.37 -8.37 -14.38
N LEU A 39 -27.66 -8.68 -14.27
CA LEU A 39 -28.29 -9.02 -13.00
C LEU A 39 -27.74 -10.31 -12.40
N THR A 40 -27.50 -11.34 -13.21
CA THR A 40 -26.86 -12.58 -12.75
C THR A 40 -25.47 -12.33 -12.16
N ILE A 41 -24.68 -11.43 -12.76
CA ILE A 41 -23.37 -11.04 -12.22
C ILE A 41 -23.51 -10.34 -10.86
N VAL A 42 -24.51 -9.45 -10.72
CA VAL A 42 -24.78 -8.72 -9.47
C VAL A 42 -25.21 -9.67 -8.37
N ASP A 43 -26.16 -10.56 -8.63
CA ASP A 43 -26.66 -11.54 -7.66
C ASP A 43 -25.55 -12.47 -7.19
N HIS A 44 -24.71 -12.94 -8.12
CA HIS A 44 -23.53 -13.74 -7.77
C HIS A 44 -22.58 -12.98 -6.83
N LEU A 45 -22.29 -11.71 -7.13
CA LEU A 45 -21.44 -10.89 -6.29
C LEU A 45 -22.07 -10.67 -4.89
N ILE A 46 -23.39 -10.46 -4.82
CA ILE A 46 -24.14 -10.31 -3.57
C ILE A 46 -24.07 -11.58 -2.73
N GLY A 47 -24.34 -12.74 -3.31
CA GLY A 47 -24.26 -14.04 -2.64
C GLY A 47 -22.87 -14.32 -2.08
N ARG A 48 -21.82 -13.73 -2.66
CA ARG A 48 -20.44 -13.87 -2.19
C ARG A 48 -20.06 -12.98 -1.01
N LYS A 49 -20.85 -11.96 -0.64
CA LYS A 49 -20.52 -11.04 0.47
C LYS A 49 -19.99 -11.76 1.72
N PRO A 50 -20.61 -12.86 2.22
CA PRO A 50 -20.16 -13.54 3.44
C PRO A 50 -18.73 -14.11 3.35
N THR A 51 -18.20 -14.30 2.14
CA THR A 51 -16.89 -14.91 1.90
C THR A 51 -15.78 -13.90 1.55
N ILE A 52 -16.12 -12.62 1.41
CA ILE A 52 -15.16 -11.58 1.01
C ILE A 52 -15.11 -10.43 2.01
N ALA A 53 -13.93 -9.81 2.11
CA ALA A 53 -13.74 -8.66 2.99
C ALA A 53 -14.57 -7.46 2.53
N LYS A 54 -15.01 -6.62 3.48
CA LYS A 54 -15.70 -5.34 3.21
C LYS A 54 -15.01 -4.48 2.14
N ASN A 55 -13.69 -4.39 2.17
CA ASN A 55 -12.96 -3.62 1.16
C ASN A 55 -12.97 -4.29 -0.22
N THR A 56 -12.90 -5.62 -0.28
CA THR A 56 -13.01 -6.38 -1.54
C THR A 56 -14.40 -6.20 -2.14
N TRP A 57 -15.46 -6.33 -1.33
CA TRP A 57 -16.84 -6.04 -1.74
C TRP A 57 -16.96 -4.64 -2.38
N LYS A 58 -16.51 -3.59 -1.67
CA LYS A 58 -16.57 -2.21 -2.19
C LYS A 58 -15.83 -2.05 -3.52
N GLN A 59 -14.66 -2.67 -3.65
CA GLN A 59 -13.87 -2.62 -4.88
C GLN A 59 -14.52 -3.38 -6.04
N TYR A 60 -15.22 -4.48 -5.75
CA TYR A 60 -15.93 -5.28 -6.76
C TYR A 60 -17.21 -4.56 -7.19
N LYS A 61 -18.01 -4.06 -6.24
CA LYS A 61 -19.20 -3.22 -6.48
C LYS A 61 -18.85 -2.02 -7.37
N ASN A 62 -17.81 -1.26 -7.01
CA ASN A 62 -17.40 -0.08 -7.80
C ASN A 62 -16.89 -0.44 -9.20
N ALA A 63 -16.20 -1.58 -9.35
CA ALA A 63 -15.71 -2.03 -10.65
C ALA A 63 -16.87 -2.40 -11.58
N LEU A 64 -17.83 -3.21 -11.10
CA LEU A 64 -19.02 -3.56 -11.87
C LEU A 64 -19.89 -2.34 -12.18
N ARG A 65 -20.12 -1.46 -11.20
CA ARG A 65 -20.86 -0.22 -11.41
C ARG A 65 -20.25 0.61 -12.53
N SER A 66 -18.93 0.81 -12.49
CA SER A 66 -18.22 1.57 -13.53
C SER A 66 -18.34 0.88 -14.90
N HIS A 67 -18.18 -0.44 -14.95
CA HIS A 67 -18.27 -1.24 -16.17
C HIS A 67 -19.67 -1.19 -16.80
N PHE A 68 -20.72 -1.34 -16.00
CA PHE A 68 -22.10 -1.27 -16.49
C PHE A 68 -22.47 0.14 -16.94
N GLN A 69 -21.96 1.18 -16.28
CA GLN A 69 -22.12 2.55 -16.74
C GLN A 69 -21.52 2.77 -18.14
N THR A 70 -20.33 2.22 -18.39
CA THR A 70 -19.70 2.26 -19.72
C THR A 70 -20.54 1.51 -20.76
N LEU A 71 -20.94 0.26 -20.48
CA LEU A 71 -21.78 -0.52 -21.40
C LEU A 71 -23.12 0.16 -21.69
N ALA A 72 -23.72 0.83 -20.70
CA ALA A 72 -24.99 1.55 -20.87
C ALA A 72 -24.87 2.79 -21.75
N ILE A 73 -23.66 3.37 -21.89
CA ILE A 73 -23.40 4.47 -22.83
C ILE A 73 -23.16 3.93 -24.24
N GLU A 74 -22.58 2.73 -24.36
CA GLU A 74 -22.16 2.13 -25.63
C GLU A 74 -23.26 1.33 -26.34
N THR A 75 -24.33 0.95 -25.64
CA THR A 75 -25.39 0.09 -26.18
C THR A 75 -26.55 0.90 -26.76
N ASP A 76 -26.99 0.52 -27.96
CA ASP A 76 -28.22 1.02 -28.59
C ASP A 76 -29.45 0.12 -28.33
N ASP A 77 -29.25 -1.02 -27.65
CA ASP A 77 -30.31 -1.97 -27.32
C ASP A 77 -31.06 -1.51 -26.05
N SER A 78 -32.32 -1.12 -26.22
CA SER A 78 -33.18 -0.64 -25.14
C SER A 78 -33.40 -1.66 -24.01
N VAL A 79 -33.43 -2.97 -24.32
CA VAL A 79 -33.61 -4.03 -23.33
C VAL A 79 -32.32 -4.22 -22.53
N ALA A 80 -31.19 -4.26 -23.23
CA ALA A 80 -29.88 -4.35 -22.57
C ALA A 80 -29.59 -3.12 -21.71
N LEU A 81 -29.96 -1.92 -22.19
CA LEU A 81 -29.83 -0.67 -21.46
C LEU A 81 -30.64 -0.70 -20.15
N GLU A 82 -31.89 -1.16 -20.20
CA GLU A 82 -32.73 -1.28 -19.00
C GLU A 82 -32.16 -2.31 -18.02
N GLU A 83 -31.71 -3.47 -18.50
CA GLU A 83 -31.06 -4.47 -17.64
C GLU A 83 -29.83 -3.89 -16.92
N LEU A 84 -28.98 -3.15 -17.63
CA LEU A 84 -27.81 -2.49 -17.05
C LEU A 84 -28.19 -1.44 -16.01
N ARG A 85 -29.26 -0.66 -16.25
CA ARG A 85 -29.78 0.33 -15.30
C ARG A 85 -30.27 -0.33 -14.02
N VAL A 86 -31.04 -1.41 -14.12
CA VAL A 86 -31.50 -2.17 -12.96
C VAL A 86 -30.31 -2.75 -12.20
N ALA A 87 -29.34 -3.35 -12.88
CA ALA A 87 -28.14 -3.89 -12.25
C ALA A 87 -27.32 -2.83 -11.49
N ILE A 88 -27.19 -1.61 -12.05
CA ILE A 88 -26.55 -0.47 -11.37
C ILE A 88 -27.35 -0.05 -10.14
N ALA A 89 -28.68 0.03 -10.24
CA ALA A 89 -29.55 0.41 -9.13
C ALA A 89 -29.46 -0.59 -7.97
N VAL A 90 -29.48 -1.90 -8.27
CA VAL A 90 -29.29 -2.97 -7.26
C VAL A 90 -27.92 -2.84 -6.61
N LEU A 91 -26.86 -2.66 -7.41
CA LEU A 91 -25.53 -2.44 -6.86
C LEU A 91 -25.53 -1.22 -5.93
N ASP A 92 -26.09 -0.08 -6.32
CA ASP A 92 -26.07 1.17 -5.55
C ASP A 92 -26.84 1.07 -4.23
N ALA A 93 -28.02 0.45 -4.23
CA ALA A 93 -28.81 0.17 -3.03
C ALA A 93 -28.10 -0.77 -2.06
N GLU A 94 -27.22 -1.64 -2.58
CA GLU A 94 -26.64 -2.69 -1.77
C GLU A 94 -25.50 -2.21 -0.83
N SER A 95 -25.66 -2.50 0.46
CA SER A 95 -24.73 -2.05 1.49
C SER A 95 -23.50 -2.97 1.63
N SER A 96 -22.57 -2.64 2.55
CA SER A 96 -21.47 -3.56 2.92
C SER A 96 -21.85 -4.51 4.07
N THR A 97 -23.11 -4.52 4.49
CA THR A 97 -23.62 -5.45 5.52
C THR A 97 -23.53 -6.89 5.01
N GLY A 98 -23.26 -7.84 5.90
CA GLY A 98 -23.02 -9.24 5.55
C GLY A 98 -21.60 -9.54 5.02
N ALA A 99 -20.80 -8.53 4.65
CA ALA A 99 -19.41 -8.75 4.24
C ALA A 99 -18.46 -8.96 5.43
N MET A 100 -17.44 -9.81 5.25
CA MET A 100 -16.45 -10.12 6.31
C MET A 100 -15.74 -8.86 6.80
N LYS A 101 -15.66 -8.68 8.13
CA LYS A 101 -14.97 -7.53 8.73
C LYS A 101 -13.50 -7.42 8.30
N ARG A 102 -12.82 -8.56 8.14
CA ARG A 102 -11.42 -8.63 7.69
C ARG A 102 -11.26 -9.76 6.67
N GLY A 103 -10.41 -9.54 5.68
CA GLY A 103 -10.01 -10.60 4.76
C GLY A 103 -9.03 -11.56 5.42
N THR A 104 -8.95 -12.77 4.86
CA THR A 104 -8.00 -13.82 5.27
C THR A 104 -6.84 -13.97 4.30
N ARG A 105 -6.86 -13.25 3.17
CA ARG A 105 -5.90 -13.36 2.07
C ARG A 105 -5.16 -12.04 1.83
N THR A 106 -4.10 -12.10 1.01
CA THR A 106 -3.29 -10.97 0.51
C THR A 106 -2.65 -10.10 1.61
N SER A 107 -3.22 -8.95 1.94
CA SER A 107 -2.66 -8.02 2.94
C SER A 107 -2.81 -8.55 4.36
N ALA A 108 -3.79 -9.43 4.61
CA ALA A 108 -3.99 -10.06 5.90
C ALA A 108 -2.85 -11.03 6.29
N THR A 109 -2.15 -11.57 5.29
CA THR A 109 -0.99 -12.46 5.50
C THR A 109 0.34 -11.72 5.59
N LYS A 110 0.33 -10.38 5.49
CA LYS A 110 1.54 -9.55 5.56
C LYS A 110 1.80 -9.11 6.99
N GLN A 111 3.02 -9.31 7.45
CA GLN A 111 3.47 -8.80 8.74
C GLN A 111 3.64 -7.28 8.63
N LYS A 112 2.99 -6.50 9.49
CA LYS A 112 3.11 -5.05 9.46
C LYS A 112 4.47 -4.59 9.96
N GLY A 113 4.85 -4.93 11.19
CA GLY A 113 6.17 -4.57 11.73
C GLY A 113 7.28 -5.51 11.24
N PHE A 114 8.50 -5.03 11.19
CA PHE A 114 9.69 -5.84 10.94
C PHE A 114 10.53 -5.79 12.22
N LYS A 115 10.34 -6.79 13.10
CA LYS A 115 11.04 -6.85 14.39
C LYS A 115 12.55 -6.94 14.14
N GLN A 116 13.36 -6.32 15.00
CA GLN A 116 14.81 -6.22 14.88
C GLN A 116 15.43 -7.61 14.78
N ALA A 117 15.08 -8.52 15.70
CA ALA A 117 15.55 -9.91 15.64
C ALA A 117 15.19 -10.64 14.34
N ASP A 118 13.98 -10.41 13.79
CA ASP A 118 13.60 -10.98 12.49
C ASP A 118 14.37 -10.30 11.34
N PHE A 119 14.58 -8.98 11.44
CA PHE A 119 15.29 -8.18 10.45
C PHE A 119 16.75 -8.62 10.35
N ASP A 120 17.45 -8.69 11.48
CA ASP A 120 18.86 -9.10 11.57
C ASP A 120 19.04 -10.54 11.07
N ARG A 121 18.16 -11.45 11.50
CA ARG A 121 18.16 -12.83 11.01
C ARG A 121 17.94 -12.89 9.50
N PHE A 122 17.05 -12.06 8.95
CA PHE A 122 16.81 -12.03 7.52
C PHE A 122 17.96 -11.39 6.74
N LEU A 123 18.61 -10.35 7.27
CA LEU A 123 19.81 -9.79 6.68
C LEU A 123 20.95 -10.81 6.65
N ALA A 124 21.15 -11.57 7.72
CA ALA A 124 22.12 -12.67 7.75
C ALA A 124 21.81 -13.74 6.70
N TYR A 125 20.53 -14.12 6.55
CA TYR A 125 20.10 -15.01 5.47
C TYR A 125 20.42 -14.42 4.07
N LEU A 126 20.12 -13.14 3.84
CA LEU A 126 20.40 -12.50 2.55
C LEU A 126 21.90 -12.43 2.27
N ASN A 127 22.71 -12.08 3.28
CA ASN A 127 24.17 -12.06 3.21
C ASN A 127 24.73 -13.41 2.76
N ALA A 128 24.28 -14.51 3.39
CA ALA A 128 24.70 -15.87 3.02
C ALA A 128 24.27 -16.29 1.60
N ASN A 129 23.36 -15.54 0.97
CA ASN A 129 22.86 -15.80 -0.38
C ASN A 129 23.34 -14.78 -1.42
N VAL A 130 24.16 -13.80 -1.03
CA VAL A 130 24.84 -12.91 -1.98
C VAL A 130 25.76 -13.75 -2.86
N GLY A 131 25.76 -13.49 -4.17
CA GLY A 131 26.43 -14.30 -5.19
C GLY A 131 25.70 -15.59 -5.57
N ARG A 132 24.91 -16.18 -4.65
CA ARG A 132 24.13 -17.42 -4.91
C ARG A 132 22.78 -17.16 -5.55
N HIS A 133 22.14 -16.03 -5.25
CA HIS A 133 20.89 -15.63 -5.88
C HIS A 133 20.98 -14.20 -6.41
N ARG A 134 20.62 -14.00 -7.68
CA ARG A 134 20.71 -12.71 -8.41
C ARG A 134 20.21 -11.51 -7.62
N PHE A 135 19.09 -11.68 -6.92
CA PHE A 135 18.42 -10.60 -6.19
C PHE A 135 18.73 -10.51 -4.69
N ALA A 136 19.68 -11.31 -4.17
CA ALA A 136 19.99 -11.32 -2.74
C ALA A 136 20.57 -9.99 -2.26
N ASN A 137 21.58 -9.48 -2.95
CA ASN A 137 22.20 -8.19 -2.62
C ASN A 137 21.22 -7.04 -2.78
N ALA A 138 20.51 -6.98 -3.92
CA ALA A 138 19.52 -5.95 -4.20
C ALA A 138 18.42 -5.89 -3.13
N LEU A 139 17.88 -7.05 -2.69
CA LEU A 139 16.88 -7.08 -1.63
C LEU A 139 17.45 -6.63 -0.28
N ARG A 140 18.71 -6.97 0.03
CA ARG A 140 19.38 -6.52 1.26
C ARG A 140 19.51 -5.01 1.29
N THR A 141 20.12 -4.43 0.25
CA THR A 141 20.31 -2.98 0.09
C THR A 141 18.96 -2.25 0.15
N TRP A 142 17.93 -2.79 -0.52
CA TRP A 142 16.58 -2.22 -0.46
C TRP A 142 16.03 -2.13 0.96
N LEU A 143 16.17 -3.21 1.74
CA LEU A 143 15.63 -3.30 3.09
C LEU A 143 16.35 -2.38 4.08
N LEU A 144 17.67 -2.26 3.97
CA LEU A 144 18.47 -1.34 4.79
C LEU A 144 18.01 0.10 4.56
N ALA A 145 18.01 0.58 3.32
CA ALA A 145 17.59 1.95 3.00
C ALA A 145 16.11 2.19 3.38
N SER A 146 15.22 1.23 3.12
CA SER A 146 13.79 1.37 3.46
C SER A 146 13.51 1.38 4.96
N ARG A 147 14.40 0.79 5.79
CA ARG A 147 14.31 0.82 7.25
C ARG A 147 14.57 2.23 7.78
N ILE A 148 15.50 2.94 7.14
CA ILE A 148 15.95 4.29 7.49
C ILE A 148 14.94 5.34 7.04
N THR A 149 14.48 5.27 5.80
CA THR A 149 13.70 6.35 5.17
C THR A 149 12.20 6.13 5.21
N GLY A 150 11.78 4.88 5.42
CA GLY A 150 10.38 4.49 5.44
C GLY A 150 9.65 4.67 4.11
N LEU A 151 10.34 4.79 2.97
CA LEU A 151 9.72 4.96 1.64
C LEU A 151 8.79 3.80 1.28
N ARG A 152 7.74 4.06 0.50
CA ARG A 152 6.99 2.98 -0.16
C ARG A 152 7.88 2.37 -1.22
N PRO A 153 7.71 1.07 -1.53
CA PRO A 153 8.48 0.45 -2.60
C PRO A 153 8.44 1.25 -3.90
N SER A 154 7.26 1.70 -4.34
CA SER A 154 7.12 2.50 -5.57
C SER A 154 7.61 3.95 -5.49
N GLU A 155 8.04 4.43 -4.32
CA GLU A 155 8.55 5.79 -4.18
C GLU A 155 10.05 5.87 -4.52
N TRP A 156 10.74 4.73 -4.53
CA TRP A 156 12.16 4.67 -4.89
C TRP A 156 12.44 4.97 -6.37
N GLU A 157 11.48 4.74 -7.27
CA GLU A 157 11.60 4.99 -8.72
C GLU A 157 11.93 6.45 -9.06
N HIS A 158 11.58 7.38 -8.19
CA HIS A 158 11.78 8.81 -8.40
C HIS A 158 12.37 9.48 -7.15
N ALA A 159 13.13 8.71 -6.38
CA ALA A 159 13.87 9.22 -5.25
C ALA A 159 15.24 9.72 -5.72
N GLY A 160 15.70 10.83 -5.18
CA GLY A 160 17.02 11.39 -5.51
C GLY A 160 17.59 12.20 -4.35
N LEU A 161 18.92 12.21 -4.24
CA LEU A 161 19.61 13.06 -3.28
C LEU A 161 19.79 14.47 -3.84
N ALA A 162 19.66 15.46 -2.97
CA ALA A 162 19.89 16.85 -3.26
C ALA A 162 20.50 17.54 -2.03
N GLU A 163 21.17 18.66 -2.26
CA GLU A 163 21.59 19.56 -1.18
C GLU A 163 20.65 20.77 -1.15
N ILE A 164 20.02 21.02 0.00
CA ILE A 164 19.11 22.16 0.18
C ILE A 164 19.62 23.00 1.34
N GLY A 165 20.10 24.22 1.06
CA GLY A 165 20.64 25.12 2.06
C GLY A 165 21.80 24.51 2.86
N GLY A 166 22.70 23.79 2.17
CA GLY A 166 23.85 23.12 2.79
C GLY A 166 23.54 21.80 3.51
N ARG A 167 22.31 21.28 3.40
CA ARG A 167 21.90 20.04 4.07
C ARG A 167 21.64 18.91 3.08
N PRO A 168 22.11 17.68 3.37
CA PRO A 168 21.79 16.52 2.56
C PRO A 168 20.31 16.15 2.73
N CYS A 169 19.60 16.03 1.61
CA CYS A 169 18.18 15.78 1.57
C CYS A 169 17.86 14.65 0.59
N LEU A 170 16.91 13.78 0.94
CA LEU A 170 16.30 12.83 0.02
C LEU A 170 14.96 13.38 -0.48
N ILE A 171 14.88 13.68 -1.77
CA ILE A 171 13.68 14.18 -2.44
C ILE A 171 12.91 13.00 -3.00
N VAL A 172 11.60 12.97 -2.74
CA VAL A 172 10.77 11.81 -3.03
C VAL A 172 9.44 12.23 -3.64
N LYS A 173 9.13 11.71 -4.83
CA LYS A 173 7.78 11.83 -5.39
C LYS A 173 6.79 11.01 -4.57
N ASN A 174 5.76 11.66 -4.02
CA ASN A 174 4.78 10.99 -3.18
C ASN A 174 3.98 9.95 -3.99
N GLY A 175 3.98 8.70 -3.56
CA GLY A 175 3.30 7.60 -4.28
C GLY A 175 1.75 7.67 -4.26
N LYS A 176 1.17 8.74 -3.70
CA LYS A 176 -0.27 9.06 -3.70
C LYS A 176 -0.53 10.55 -4.03
N ALA A 177 0.37 11.19 -4.78
CA ALA A 177 0.22 12.60 -5.18
C ALA A 177 -1.10 12.89 -5.94
N THR A 178 -1.72 11.88 -6.54
CA THR A 178 -3.02 12.00 -7.22
C THR A 178 -4.19 12.22 -6.26
N ASN A 179 -5.17 13.03 -6.66
CA ASN A 179 -6.46 13.24 -5.97
C ASN A 179 -6.34 13.77 -4.52
N LEU A 180 -5.36 14.63 -4.25
CA LEU A 180 -5.13 15.24 -2.92
C LEU A 180 -4.95 14.18 -1.81
N ARG A 181 -4.32 13.05 -2.14
CA ARG A 181 -4.07 11.92 -1.23
C ARG A 181 -2.65 11.88 -0.65
N ALA A 182 -1.82 12.87 -1.01
CA ALA A 182 -0.55 13.19 -0.35
C ALA A 182 -0.53 14.67 0.11
N ASN A 183 0.46 15.05 0.92
CA ASN A 183 0.71 16.44 1.37
C ASN A 183 1.51 17.27 0.35
N GLY A 184 1.58 16.82 -0.91
CA GLY A 184 2.32 17.46 -1.99
C GLY A 184 2.67 16.46 -3.08
N THR A 185 3.16 16.96 -4.22
CA THR A 185 3.69 16.11 -5.29
C THR A 185 5.00 15.44 -4.86
N PHE A 186 5.85 16.20 -4.17
CA PHE A 186 7.11 15.75 -3.59
C PHE A 186 7.08 15.91 -2.08
N ARG A 187 8.01 15.22 -1.41
CA ARG A 187 8.39 15.46 -0.03
C ARG A 187 9.90 15.35 0.12
N THR A 188 10.42 15.94 1.19
CA THR A 188 11.84 16.03 1.49
C THR A 188 12.10 15.38 2.84
N LEU A 189 13.07 14.47 2.89
CA LEU A 189 13.63 13.94 4.12
C LEU A 189 15.00 14.57 4.34
N ASP A 190 15.11 15.40 5.37
CA ASP A 190 16.39 15.95 5.84
C ASP A 190 17.21 14.83 6.49
N LEU A 191 18.42 14.61 5.98
CA LEU A 191 19.35 13.57 6.40
C LEU A 191 20.47 14.11 7.30
N SER A 192 20.46 15.39 7.72
CA SER A 192 21.53 15.99 8.53
C SER A 192 21.81 15.27 9.85
N ALA A 193 20.79 14.65 10.46
CA ALA A 193 20.94 13.87 11.69
C ALA A 193 21.17 12.36 11.42
N THR A 194 21.14 11.93 10.15
CA THR A 194 21.30 10.54 9.74
C THR A 194 22.76 10.13 9.85
N SER A 195 23.03 8.92 10.34
CA SER A 195 24.42 8.46 10.49
C SER A 195 25.10 8.27 9.13
N THR A 196 26.43 8.37 9.08
CA THR A 196 27.19 8.16 7.83
C THR A 196 26.89 6.79 7.21
N ALA A 197 26.78 5.74 8.03
CA ALA A 197 26.42 4.40 7.55
C ALA A 197 25.00 4.33 6.96
N ASP A 198 24.04 5.03 7.58
CA ASP A 198 22.66 5.09 7.07
C ASP A 198 22.56 5.93 5.79
N VAL A 199 23.29 7.04 5.69
CA VAL A 199 23.41 7.84 4.46
C VAL A 199 24.02 6.99 3.34
N GLN A 200 25.08 6.23 3.65
CA GLN A 200 25.69 5.31 2.69
C GLN A 200 24.69 4.27 2.18
N ALA A 201 23.83 3.71 3.05
CA ALA A 201 22.78 2.79 2.61
C ALA A 201 21.76 3.44 1.64
N VAL A 202 21.50 4.75 1.79
CA VAL A 202 20.68 5.51 0.84
C VAL A 202 21.41 5.71 -0.49
N HIS A 203 22.71 6.00 -0.50
CA HIS A 203 23.49 6.04 -1.73
C HIS A 203 23.51 4.68 -2.44
N GLU A 204 23.73 3.59 -1.70
CA GLU A 204 23.80 2.23 -2.26
C GLU A 204 22.51 1.80 -2.94
N ILE A 205 21.33 2.15 -2.40
CA ILE A 205 20.08 1.82 -3.08
C ILE A 205 19.90 2.64 -4.36
N LEU A 206 20.27 3.92 -4.37
CA LEU A 206 20.14 4.76 -5.56
C LEU A 206 21.08 4.28 -6.68
N ALA A 207 22.35 4.02 -6.36
CA ALA A 207 23.30 3.44 -7.31
C ALA A 207 22.83 2.08 -7.84
N MET A 208 22.32 1.20 -6.97
CA MET A 208 21.78 -0.09 -7.39
C MET A 208 20.57 0.06 -8.32
N LEU A 209 19.70 1.04 -8.10
CA LEU A 209 18.57 1.29 -8.98
C LEU A 209 19.03 1.77 -10.36
N GLU A 210 19.98 2.71 -10.42
CA GLU A 210 20.60 3.18 -11.68
C GLU A 210 21.26 2.05 -12.47
N ASP A 211 21.92 1.11 -11.80
CA ASP A 211 22.50 -0.07 -12.45
C ASP A 211 21.42 -0.97 -13.05
N TYR A 212 20.34 -1.23 -12.31
CA TYR A 212 19.25 -2.08 -12.79
C TYR A 212 18.41 -1.45 -13.90
N GLU A 213 18.36 -0.12 -14.00
CA GLU A 213 17.62 0.58 -15.07
C GLU A 213 18.08 0.15 -16.47
N ARG A 214 19.36 -0.22 -16.62
CA ARG A 214 19.94 -0.73 -17.87
C ARG A 214 19.50 -2.17 -18.18
N GLU A 215 19.13 -2.94 -17.17
CA GLU A 215 18.75 -4.35 -17.32
C GLU A 215 17.23 -4.57 -17.40
N MET A 216 16.45 -3.80 -16.64
CA MET A 216 15.00 -3.96 -16.56
C MET A 216 14.32 -2.72 -16.01
N SER A 217 13.03 -2.56 -16.34
CA SER A 217 12.24 -1.49 -15.74
C SER A 217 12.12 -1.64 -14.22
N PHE A 218 12.00 -0.51 -13.53
CA PHE A 218 11.79 -0.45 -12.07
C PHE A 218 10.66 -1.38 -11.61
N GLY A 219 9.53 -1.38 -12.32
CA GLY A 219 8.40 -2.26 -12.03
C GLY A 219 8.74 -3.75 -12.07
N ARG A 220 9.57 -4.18 -13.03
CA ARG A 220 10.06 -5.58 -13.12
C ARG A 220 11.01 -5.90 -11.98
N LEU A 221 11.94 -5.02 -11.64
CA LEU A 221 12.82 -5.18 -10.49
C LEU A 221 12.01 -5.31 -9.19
N GLN A 222 11.11 -4.37 -8.92
CA GLN A 222 10.29 -4.38 -7.71
C GLN A 222 9.47 -5.67 -7.59
N ALA A 223 8.91 -6.17 -8.70
CA ALA A 223 8.20 -7.45 -8.75
C ALA A 223 9.13 -8.63 -8.45
N ALA A 224 10.32 -8.67 -9.06
CA ALA A 224 11.33 -9.70 -8.83
C ALA A 224 11.79 -9.74 -7.37
N LEU A 225 12.09 -8.58 -6.76
CA LEU A 225 12.45 -8.46 -5.35
C LEU A 225 11.29 -8.91 -4.44
N THR A 226 10.05 -8.55 -4.77
CA THR A 226 8.87 -9.00 -4.02
C THR A 226 8.71 -10.53 -4.07
N HIS A 227 8.90 -11.13 -5.25
CA HIS A 227 8.80 -12.58 -5.44
C HIS A 227 9.93 -13.31 -4.72
N TYR A 228 11.15 -12.78 -4.79
CA TYR A 228 12.28 -13.33 -4.06
C TYR A 228 12.08 -13.22 -2.55
N MET A 229 11.70 -12.04 -2.03
CA MET A 229 11.42 -11.83 -0.61
C MET A 229 10.35 -12.80 -0.09
N LYS A 230 9.30 -13.07 -0.88
CA LYS A 230 8.26 -14.05 -0.52
C LYS A 230 8.82 -15.46 -0.32
N ARG A 231 9.76 -15.89 -1.16
CA ARG A 231 10.42 -17.22 -1.06
C ARG A 231 11.45 -17.22 0.07
N ALA A 232 12.34 -16.23 0.09
CA ALA A 232 13.42 -16.10 1.06
C ALA A 232 12.91 -16.00 2.51
N THR A 233 11.83 -15.24 2.76
CA THR A 233 11.26 -15.15 4.11
C THR A 233 10.68 -16.49 4.60
N ARG A 234 10.12 -17.32 3.72
CA ARG A 234 9.66 -18.67 4.08
C ARG A 234 10.81 -19.61 4.38
N ALA A 235 11.87 -19.55 3.58
CA ALA A 235 13.09 -20.33 3.82
C ALA A 235 13.76 -19.92 5.14
N CYS A 236 13.91 -18.61 5.38
CA CYS A 236 14.56 -18.08 6.57
C CYS A 236 13.79 -18.36 7.87
N PHE A 237 12.45 -18.26 7.84
CA PHE A 237 11.62 -18.27 9.04
C PHE A 237 10.78 -19.53 9.25
N GLY A 238 10.78 -20.45 8.28
CA GLY A 238 9.90 -21.61 8.29
C GLY A 238 8.42 -21.22 8.20
N SER A 239 7.56 -22.05 8.77
CA SER A 239 6.10 -21.86 8.73
C SER A 239 5.64 -20.80 9.74
N ARG A 240 5.15 -19.67 9.22
CA ARG A 240 4.51 -18.59 9.99
C ARG A 240 3.16 -18.18 9.39
N LYS A 241 2.28 -17.63 10.24
CA LYS A 241 0.97 -17.08 9.82
C LYS A 241 1.11 -15.83 8.94
N THR A 242 2.12 -15.01 9.21
CA THR A 242 2.42 -13.81 8.41
C THR A 242 3.92 -13.68 8.19
N TYR A 243 4.30 -12.99 7.12
CA TYR A 243 5.70 -12.76 6.74
C TYR A 243 5.96 -11.28 6.43
N PRO A 244 7.18 -10.78 6.69
CA PRO A 244 7.59 -9.46 6.24
C PRO A 244 7.50 -9.32 4.71
N THR A 245 7.28 -8.10 4.26
CA THR A 245 7.26 -7.69 2.84
C THR A 245 8.04 -6.39 2.69
N LEU A 246 8.25 -5.91 1.46
CA LEU A 246 8.92 -4.61 1.23
C LEU A 246 8.22 -3.45 1.97
N TYR A 247 6.89 -3.54 2.17
CA TYR A 247 6.13 -2.55 2.93
C TYR A 247 6.32 -2.63 4.45
N SER A 248 6.88 -3.72 4.98
CA SER A 248 7.05 -3.92 6.42
C SER A 248 8.08 -2.97 7.01
N ALA A 249 9.14 -2.61 6.26
CA ALA A 249 10.12 -1.62 6.68
C ALA A 249 9.48 -0.24 6.91
N ARG A 250 8.65 0.22 5.97
CA ARG A 250 7.86 1.46 6.10
C ARG A 250 6.89 1.45 7.28
N HIS A 251 6.26 0.30 7.55
CA HIS A 251 5.40 0.16 8.72
C HIS A 251 6.17 0.24 10.03
N GLN A 252 7.38 -0.33 10.06
CA GLN A 252 8.25 -0.28 11.20
C GLN A 252 8.81 1.13 11.41
N PHE A 253 9.29 1.80 10.35
CA PHE A 253 9.70 3.21 10.39
C PHE A 253 8.62 4.11 10.99
N ALA A 254 7.36 3.94 10.58
CA ALA A 254 6.25 4.71 11.15
C ALA A 254 5.97 4.41 12.63
N ALA A 255 6.29 3.20 13.12
CA ALA A 255 6.18 2.89 14.54
C ALA A 255 7.33 3.53 15.33
N ASP A 256 8.54 3.47 14.78
CA ASP A 256 9.75 4.07 15.34
C ASP A 256 9.62 5.59 15.43
N ALA A 257 9.11 6.25 14.39
CA ALA A 257 8.82 7.68 14.40
C ALA A 257 7.85 8.05 15.53
N LYS A 258 6.74 7.31 15.68
CA LYS A 258 5.77 7.55 16.75
C LYS A 258 6.32 7.27 18.15
N SER A 259 7.20 6.27 18.31
CA SER A 259 7.82 6.00 19.60
C SER A 259 8.88 7.03 19.98
N SER A 260 9.48 7.69 18.98
CA SER A 260 10.50 8.72 19.18
C SER A 260 9.92 10.10 19.50
N GLY A 261 8.60 10.21 19.74
CA GLY A 261 7.97 11.46 20.14
C GLY A 261 7.52 12.38 19.02
N TRP A 262 7.72 12.01 17.75
CA TRP A 262 7.25 12.82 16.62
C TRP A 262 5.73 12.98 16.61
N THR A 263 5.27 14.19 16.31
CA THR A 263 3.85 14.52 16.18
C THR A 263 3.22 13.79 15.00
N GLN A 264 1.89 13.68 14.99
CA GLN A 264 1.20 13.01 13.88
C GLN A 264 1.36 13.74 12.54
N ALA A 265 1.50 15.07 12.57
CA ALA A 265 1.76 15.89 11.39
C ALA A 265 3.15 15.63 10.83
N GLU A 266 4.19 15.57 11.69
CA GLU A 266 5.56 15.25 11.27
C GLU A 266 5.65 13.82 10.70
N VAL A 267 5.05 12.83 11.38
CA VAL A 267 5.00 11.45 10.86
C VAL A 267 4.25 11.38 9.53
N ALA A 268 3.18 12.17 9.36
CA ALA A 268 2.46 12.25 8.09
C ALA A 268 3.32 12.90 6.99
N ALA A 269 4.07 13.95 7.29
CA ALA A 269 4.98 14.60 6.36
C ALA A 269 6.11 13.65 5.92
N LEU A 270 6.79 13.00 6.87
CA LEU A 270 7.81 11.96 6.61
C LEU A 270 7.30 10.85 5.68
N LEU A 271 6.04 10.44 5.86
CA LEU A 271 5.41 9.38 5.09
C LEU A 271 4.65 9.87 3.85
N GLY A 272 4.59 11.17 3.56
CA GLY A 272 3.87 11.68 2.39
C GLY A 272 2.35 11.50 2.46
N HIS A 273 1.73 11.73 3.63
CA HIS A 273 0.28 11.57 3.83
C HIS A 273 -0.43 12.92 3.77
N ALA A 274 -1.58 12.98 3.08
CA ALA A 274 -2.39 14.20 3.02
C ALA A 274 -3.08 14.60 4.33
N SER A 275 -3.07 13.72 5.34
CA SER A 275 -3.62 14.01 6.67
C SER A 275 -2.94 13.16 7.75
N ASP A 276 -2.84 13.73 8.94
CA ASP A 276 -2.34 13.11 10.17
C ASP A 276 -3.10 11.81 10.58
N ASP A 277 -4.40 11.72 10.32
CA ASP A 277 -5.24 10.57 10.69
C ASP A 277 -4.79 9.25 10.03
N THR A 278 -4.25 9.35 8.80
CA THR A 278 -3.79 8.17 8.03
C THR A 278 -2.55 7.56 8.69
N ALA A 279 -1.67 8.41 9.23
CA ALA A 279 -0.49 7.99 9.97
C ALA A 279 -0.88 7.20 11.22
N ALA A 280 -1.91 7.65 11.95
CA ALA A 280 -2.38 6.99 13.17
C ALA A 280 -2.97 5.58 12.93
N ARG A 281 -3.84 5.41 11.90
CA ARG A 281 -4.69 4.21 11.76
C ARG A 281 -4.09 3.05 10.97
N HIS A 282 -3.27 3.32 9.96
CA HIS A 282 -2.88 2.28 8.99
C HIS A 282 -1.54 1.61 9.29
N TYR A 283 -0.69 2.29 10.07
CA TYR A 283 0.68 1.88 10.37
C TYR A 283 0.79 1.15 11.72
N ALA A 284 1.95 0.55 11.99
CA ALA A 284 2.20 -0.05 13.29
C ALA A 284 2.12 1.02 14.40
N ARG A 285 1.81 0.57 15.63
CA ARG A 285 1.58 1.43 16.80
C ARG A 285 2.92 1.83 17.43
N ALA A 286 2.97 2.95 18.15
CA ALA A 286 4.17 3.43 18.85
C ALA A 286 4.84 2.36 19.72
N ARG A 287 4.05 1.55 20.45
CA ARG A 287 4.57 0.40 21.25
C ARG A 287 5.34 -0.67 20.46
N SER A 288 5.28 -0.61 19.13
CA SER A 288 6.00 -1.53 18.23
C SER A 288 7.29 -0.90 17.71
N GLY A 289 7.61 0.34 18.11
CA GLY A 289 8.84 1.02 17.78
C GLY A 289 10.02 0.39 18.49
N GLN A 290 11.19 0.44 17.86
CA GLN A 290 12.39 -0.30 18.27
C GLN A 290 13.65 0.56 18.30
N SER A 291 13.65 1.70 17.61
CA SER A 291 14.78 2.62 17.56
C SER A 291 14.30 4.05 17.31
N ALA A 292 15.17 5.02 17.59
CA ALA A 292 14.95 6.39 17.15
C ALA A 292 15.11 6.50 15.63
N ILE A 293 14.26 7.29 14.97
CA ILE A 293 14.50 7.68 13.56
C ILE A 293 15.43 8.89 13.51
N ARG A 294 16.24 8.97 12.46
CA ARG A 294 17.25 10.04 12.28
C ARG A 294 17.06 10.85 11.00
N VAL A 295 15.88 10.73 10.39
CA VAL A 295 15.44 11.54 9.26
C VAL A 295 14.36 12.50 9.75
N ALA A 296 14.40 13.75 9.28
CA ALA A 296 13.45 14.78 9.68
C ALA A 296 12.61 15.25 8.47
N PRO A 297 11.33 15.61 8.68
CA PRO A 297 10.55 16.30 7.65
C PRO A 297 10.95 17.77 7.56
N VAL A 298 10.79 18.39 6.39
CA VAL A 298 10.99 19.84 6.23
C VAL A 298 9.77 20.60 6.76
N GLY A 299 10.02 21.67 7.53
CA GLY A 299 8.97 22.43 8.24
C GLY A 299 7.81 22.91 7.36
N GLN A 300 8.11 23.40 6.15
CA GLN A 300 7.08 23.85 5.20
C GLN A 300 6.15 22.70 4.76
N GLU A 301 6.66 21.48 4.62
CA GLU A 301 5.89 20.31 4.20
C GLU A 301 5.05 19.69 5.32
N ILE A 302 5.34 20.03 6.58
CA ILE A 302 4.48 19.68 7.72
C ILE A 302 3.18 20.48 7.64
N GLN A 303 3.27 21.76 7.26
CA GLN A 303 2.12 22.67 7.20
C GLN A 303 1.11 22.28 6.11
N THR A 304 1.54 21.51 5.10
CA THR A 304 0.65 21.01 4.05
C THR A 304 -0.14 19.76 4.47
N VAL A 305 0.13 19.20 5.66
CA VAL A 305 -0.62 18.07 6.21
C VAL A 305 -1.94 18.56 6.79
N ARG A 306 -3.07 18.02 6.30
CA ARG A 306 -4.39 18.38 6.85
C ARG A 306 -4.60 17.78 8.23
N ALA A 307 -4.99 18.61 9.19
CA ALA A 307 -5.43 18.17 10.51
C ALA A 307 -6.79 17.46 10.43
N LYS A 308 -6.81 16.15 10.71
CA LYS A 308 -8.02 15.30 10.75
C LYS A 308 -7.99 14.30 11.90
N ALA A 309 -6.85 14.14 12.57
CA ALA A 309 -6.72 13.23 13.68
C ALA A 309 -7.59 13.69 14.84
N ARG A 310 -8.34 12.75 15.42
CA ARG A 310 -9.04 12.99 16.67
C ARG A 310 -8.11 12.59 17.83
N PRO A 311 -7.99 13.41 18.88
CA PRO A 311 -7.24 13.01 20.07
C PRO A 311 -7.82 11.71 20.63
N TYR A 312 -6.93 10.80 21.03
CA TYR A 312 -7.34 9.57 21.70
C TYR A 312 -7.75 9.91 23.13
N THR A 313 -9.05 9.93 23.41
CA THR A 313 -9.57 9.94 24.78
C THR A 313 -9.44 8.54 25.36
N ALA A 314 -8.53 8.37 26.33
CA ALA A 314 -8.46 7.13 27.10
C ALA A 314 -9.81 6.90 27.79
N ARG A 315 -10.46 5.76 27.53
CA ARG A 315 -11.61 5.34 28.35
C ARG A 315 -11.09 5.14 29.77
N ARG A 316 -11.55 5.98 30.71
CA ARG A 316 -11.37 5.73 32.15
C ARG A 316 -11.89 4.31 32.41
N ARG A 317 -11.04 3.44 32.94
CA ARG A 317 -11.50 2.19 33.55
C ARG A 317 -12.32 2.62 34.76
N ASN A 318 -13.61 2.32 34.78
CA ASN A 318 -14.37 2.36 36.02
C ASN A 318 -13.73 1.33 36.94
N THR A 319 -13.00 1.80 37.95
CA THR A 319 -12.70 1.02 39.13
C THR A 319 -14.04 0.70 39.80
N PRO A 320 -14.34 -0.56 40.13
CA PRO A 320 -15.49 -0.87 40.98
C PRO A 320 -15.27 -0.18 42.33
N ASN A 321 -16.26 0.56 42.82
CA ASN A 321 -16.26 1.03 44.19
C ASN A 321 -16.27 -0.18 45.12
N VAL A 322 -15.41 -0.12 46.14
CA VAL A 322 -15.36 -1.01 47.31
C VAL A 322 -16.66 -0.88 48.09
#